data_AF-A0A8J2PJX5-F1
#
_entry.id   AF-A0A8J2PJX5-F1
#
_cell.length_a   1.000
_cell.length_b   1.000
_cell.length_c   1.000
_cell.angle_alpha   90.00
_cell.angle_beta   90.00
_cell.angle_gamma   90.00
#
_symmetry.space_group_name_H-M   'P 1'
#
loop_
_entity.id
_entity.type
_entity.pdbx_description
1 polymer ?
#
loop_
_entity_poly.entity_id
_entity_poly.type
_entity_poly.pdbx_seq_one_letter_code
_entity_poly.pdbx_strand_id
1 'polypeptide(L)'
;MSSEEEHSVVADHSKPKTKSKVHEHFTFNDKENMYKCSYCFKLFKKEKSSGTGNLLKHLRRLHSKKYAESKCEESIKGPIEAAFSKQAFSAEEYNRKLVEFILLTDQPFSIVEAESFFNLMKYGRSQPIPNRFANKKKIEEMFATEKQKIKELLKAAPGKVSIVVDCWTTRNGGSHKG
;
A
#
# COMPACT_ATOMS: atom_id res chain seq x y z
N MET A 1 -11.19 11.09 -75.10
CA MET A 1 -12.22 11.31 -74.06
C MET A 1 -11.88 10.40 -72.91
N SER A 2 -11.51 11.01 -71.76
CA SER A 2 -11.34 10.43 -70.41
C SER A 2 -10.33 9.26 -70.28
N SER A 3 -9.15 9.39 -69.65
CA SER A 3 -8.86 9.76 -68.24
C SER A 3 -9.78 8.96 -67.30
N GLU A 4 -9.33 7.96 -66.55
CA GLU A 4 -8.62 8.05 -65.25
C GLU A 4 -8.15 6.62 -64.90
N GLU A 5 -6.86 6.33 -64.72
CA GLU A 5 -6.14 6.29 -63.43
C GLU A 5 -6.94 5.69 -62.25
N GLU A 6 -6.90 4.37 -62.09
CA GLU A 6 -7.18 3.73 -60.79
C GLU A 6 -5.97 3.97 -59.87
N HIS A 7 -6.08 5.04 -59.08
CA HIS A 7 -5.11 5.40 -58.04
C HIS A 7 -5.46 4.66 -56.75
N SER A 8 -4.51 3.86 -56.26
CA SER A 8 -4.57 3.22 -54.95
C SER A 8 -4.60 4.27 -53.83
N VAL A 9 -5.66 4.29 -53.01
CA VAL A 9 -5.71 5.09 -51.78
C VAL A 9 -5.90 4.20 -50.54
N VAL A 10 -4.80 4.17 -49.80
CA VAL A 10 -4.55 3.90 -48.38
C VAL A 10 -5.74 3.77 -47.42
N ALA A 11 -5.57 2.81 -46.50
CA ALA A 11 -6.44 2.51 -45.37
C ALA A 11 -6.60 3.67 -44.37
N ASP A 12 -7.83 3.87 -43.86
CA ASP A 12 -8.05 4.43 -42.52
C ASP A 12 -9.00 3.54 -41.72
N HIS A 13 -8.42 2.59 -40.98
CA HIS A 13 -9.12 1.89 -39.92
C HIS A 13 -9.20 2.80 -38.69
N SER A 14 -10.15 3.74 -38.72
CA SER A 14 -10.46 4.55 -37.55
C SER A 14 -11.06 3.66 -36.45
N LYS A 15 -10.23 3.37 -35.44
CA LYS A 15 -10.60 2.56 -34.28
C LYS A 15 -11.86 3.13 -33.60
N PRO A 16 -12.84 2.31 -33.19
CA PRO A 16 -14.03 2.80 -32.50
C PRO A 16 -13.63 3.48 -31.19
N LYS A 17 -14.02 4.75 -31.04
CA LYS A 17 -13.79 5.54 -29.81
C LYS A 17 -14.43 4.81 -28.62
N THR A 18 -13.59 4.32 -27.71
CA THR A 18 -14.02 3.74 -26.43
C THR A 18 -14.90 4.74 -25.71
N LYS A 19 -16.19 4.43 -25.57
CA LYS A 19 -17.14 5.26 -24.81
C LYS A 19 -16.65 5.31 -23.36
N SER A 20 -16.56 6.52 -22.80
CA SER A 20 -16.07 6.74 -21.43
C SER A 20 -16.93 5.98 -20.39
N LYS A 21 -16.31 5.36 -19.37
CA LYS A 21 -16.98 4.64 -18.24
C LYS A 21 -18.08 5.45 -17.55
N VAL A 22 -18.05 6.78 -17.70
CA VAL A 22 -19.11 7.70 -17.25
C VAL A 22 -20.49 7.29 -17.77
N HIS A 23 -20.58 6.68 -18.95
CA HIS A 23 -21.84 6.29 -19.57
C HIS A 23 -22.55 5.12 -18.85
N GLU A 24 -21.85 4.35 -18.01
CA GLU A 24 -22.45 3.24 -17.24
C GLU A 24 -23.45 3.73 -16.18
N HIS A 25 -23.36 5.00 -15.80
CA HIS A 25 -24.21 5.63 -14.79
C HIS A 25 -25.36 6.46 -15.38
N PHE A 26 -25.51 6.46 -16.71
CA PHE A 26 -26.53 7.25 -17.42
C PHE A 26 -27.23 6.40 -18.49
N THR A 27 -28.54 6.52 -18.54
CA THR A 27 -29.35 5.95 -19.62
C THR A 27 -29.50 6.99 -20.73
N PHE A 28 -29.14 6.64 -21.96
CA PHE A 28 -29.31 7.51 -23.12
C PHE A 28 -30.70 7.31 -23.73
N ASN A 29 -31.40 8.40 -24.02
CA ASN A 29 -32.65 8.38 -24.77
C ASN A 29 -32.40 8.90 -26.19
N ASP A 30 -32.44 7.99 -27.17
CA ASP A 30 -32.17 8.28 -28.58
C ASP A 30 -33.18 9.25 -29.20
N LYS A 31 -34.44 9.25 -28.74
CA LYS A 31 -35.52 10.08 -29.33
C LYS A 31 -35.35 11.58 -29.02
N GLU A 32 -34.86 11.88 -27.82
CA GLU A 32 -34.68 13.25 -27.32
C GLU A 32 -33.22 13.71 -27.35
N ASN A 33 -32.29 12.81 -27.70
CA ASN A 33 -30.85 13.05 -27.70
C ASN A 33 -30.33 13.54 -26.31
N MET A 34 -30.84 12.93 -25.23
CA MET A 34 -30.54 13.30 -23.84
C MET A 34 -30.02 12.12 -23.02
N TYR A 35 -29.11 12.40 -22.09
CA TYR A 35 -28.68 11.48 -21.04
C TYR A 35 -29.49 11.69 -19.77
N LYS A 36 -30.01 10.61 -19.20
CA LYS A 36 -30.71 10.58 -17.92
C LYS A 36 -29.80 9.93 -16.88
N CYS A 37 -29.52 10.61 -15.77
CA CYS A 37 -28.81 9.99 -14.65
C CYS A 37 -29.66 8.87 -14.04
N SER A 38 -29.08 7.69 -13.82
CA SER A 38 -29.82 6.54 -13.27
C SER A 38 -30.10 6.67 -11.76
N TYR A 39 -29.47 7.61 -11.07
CA TYR A 39 -29.59 7.78 -9.61
C TYR A 39 -30.48 8.95 -9.20
N CYS A 40 -30.44 10.06 -9.95
CA CYS A 40 -31.23 11.25 -9.63
C CYS A 40 -32.16 11.67 -10.77
N PHE A 41 -32.21 10.90 -11.87
CA PHE A 41 -33.07 11.11 -13.03
C PHE A 41 -32.93 12.46 -13.75
N LYS A 42 -31.88 13.22 -13.45
CA LYS A 42 -31.59 14.52 -14.08
C LYS A 42 -31.20 14.32 -15.54
N LEU A 43 -31.73 15.17 -16.40
CA LEU A 43 -31.54 15.12 -17.85
C LEU A 43 -30.42 16.06 -18.31
N PHE A 44 -29.60 15.58 -19.24
CA PHE A 44 -28.47 16.29 -19.83
C PHE A 44 -28.54 16.20 -21.35
N LYS A 45 -28.52 17.34 -22.05
CA LYS A 45 -28.53 17.35 -23.53
C LYS A 45 -27.18 16.87 -24.08
N LYS A 46 -27.21 16.09 -25.16
CA LYS A 46 -25.99 15.71 -25.90
C LYS A 46 -25.64 16.81 -26.90
N GLU A 47 -24.58 17.54 -26.63
CA GLU A 47 -24.01 18.51 -27.57
C GLU A 47 -23.06 17.81 -28.54
N LYS A 48 -23.11 18.19 -29.83
CA LYS A 48 -22.31 17.56 -30.90
C LYS A 48 -20.79 17.69 -30.71
N SER A 49 -20.34 18.63 -29.87
CA SER A 49 -18.93 18.98 -29.64
C SER A 49 -18.48 18.89 -28.16
N SER A 50 -19.37 18.56 -27.23
CA SER A 50 -19.06 18.61 -25.80
C SER A 50 -18.82 17.21 -25.25
N GLY A 51 -17.64 16.99 -24.68
CA GLY A 51 -17.27 15.70 -24.08
C GLY A 51 -18.09 15.36 -22.83
N THR A 52 -17.79 14.21 -22.22
CA THR A 52 -18.49 13.69 -21.02
C THR A 52 -18.28 14.51 -19.74
N GLY A 53 -17.73 15.73 -19.84
CA GLY A 53 -17.36 16.57 -18.70
C GLY A 53 -18.54 17.00 -17.84
N ASN A 54 -19.69 17.29 -18.45
CA ASN A 54 -20.90 17.68 -17.71
C ASN A 54 -21.47 16.51 -16.90
N LEU A 55 -21.47 15.31 -17.47
CA LEU A 55 -21.91 14.07 -16.84
C LEU A 55 -20.97 13.69 -15.69
N LEU A 56 -19.66 13.81 -15.91
CA LEU A 56 -18.62 13.56 -14.90
C LEU A 56 -18.69 14.56 -13.73
N LYS A 57 -18.90 15.85 -14.02
CA LYS A 57 -19.06 16.91 -13.01
C LYS A 57 -20.32 16.68 -12.18
N HIS A 58 -21.39 16.19 -12.80
CA HIS A 58 -22.60 15.77 -12.09
C HIS A 58 -22.33 14.59 -11.15
N LEU A 59 -21.73 13.50 -11.65
CA LEU A 59 -21.37 12.33 -10.83
C LEU A 59 -20.47 12.71 -9.65
N ARG A 60 -19.42 13.51 -9.89
CA ARG A 60 -18.48 13.90 -8.83
C ARG A 60 -19.14 14.75 -7.75
N ARG A 61 -20.12 15.60 -8.09
CA ARG A 61 -20.76 16.52 -7.14
C ARG A 61 -21.91 15.88 -6.38
N LEU A 62 -22.79 15.15 -7.06
CA LEU A 62 -24.02 14.61 -6.46
C LEU A 62 -23.95 13.12 -6.13
N HIS A 63 -23.03 12.38 -6.77
CA HIS A 63 -22.86 10.93 -6.58
C HIS A 63 -21.39 10.58 -6.32
N SER A 64 -20.71 11.40 -5.50
CA SER A 64 -19.27 11.28 -5.19
C SER A 64 -18.89 9.90 -4.66
N LYS A 65 -19.75 9.29 -3.85
CA LYS A 65 -19.56 7.92 -3.31
C LYS A 65 -19.53 6.87 -4.42
N LYS A 66 -20.44 6.95 -5.40
CA LYS A 66 -20.50 6.03 -6.55
C LYS A 66 -19.38 6.27 -7.56
N TYR A 67 -18.95 7.52 -7.70
CA TYR A 67 -17.77 7.88 -8.49
C TYR A 67 -16.44 7.39 -7.86
N ALA A 68 -16.37 7.34 -6.53
CA ALA A 68 -15.21 6.78 -5.82
C ALA A 68 -15.15 5.25 -5.94
N GLU A 69 -16.30 4.58 -5.86
CA GLU A 69 -16.44 3.13 -6.08
C GLU A 69 -16.01 2.72 -7.51
N SER A 70 -16.32 3.50 -8.54
CA SER A 70 -15.88 3.18 -9.92
C SER A 70 -14.41 3.51 -10.22
N LYS A 71 -13.72 4.23 -9.31
CA LYS A 71 -12.28 4.55 -9.44
C LYS A 71 -11.38 3.58 -8.67
N CYS A 72 -11.92 2.81 -7.71
CA CYS A 72 -11.11 1.93 -6.88
C CYS A 72 -10.66 0.62 -7.57
N GLU A 73 -11.16 0.32 -8.77
CA GLU A 73 -10.71 -0.85 -9.54
C GLU A 73 -9.44 -0.61 -10.37
N GLU A 74 -9.00 0.64 -10.52
CA GLU A 74 -7.74 0.98 -11.20
C GLU A 74 -6.92 1.95 -10.35
N SER A 75 -6.31 1.41 -9.29
CA SER A 75 -5.09 2.00 -8.77
C SER A 75 -4.06 0.89 -8.66
N ILE A 76 -3.08 0.99 -9.55
CA ILE A 76 -1.81 0.27 -9.53
C ILE A 76 -1.17 0.57 -8.17
N LYS A 77 -1.46 -0.27 -7.18
CA LYS A 77 -0.76 -0.27 -5.89
C LYS A 77 0.54 -1.02 -6.11
N GLY A 78 1.66 -0.40 -5.71
CA GLY A 78 3.00 -0.92 -5.94
C GLY A 78 3.21 -2.34 -5.37
N PRO A 79 4.29 -3.03 -5.79
CA PRO A 79 4.52 -4.46 -5.54
C PRO A 79 4.41 -4.91 -4.07
N ILE A 80 4.65 -3.98 -3.14
CA ILE A 80 4.75 -4.26 -1.70
C ILE A 80 3.37 -4.30 -1.03
N GLU A 81 2.38 -3.54 -1.52
CA GLU A 81 1.02 -3.52 -0.93
C GLU A 81 0.14 -4.65 -1.45
N ALA A 82 0.36 -5.10 -2.68
CA ALA A 82 -0.40 -6.20 -3.29
C ALA A 82 -0.03 -7.58 -2.71
N ALA A 83 1.16 -7.73 -2.13
CA ALA A 83 1.63 -8.98 -1.54
C ALA A 83 0.85 -9.41 -0.28
N PHE A 84 0.19 -8.46 0.41
CA PHE A 84 -0.56 -8.75 1.64
C PHE A 84 -2.03 -9.12 1.39
N SER A 85 -2.47 -9.19 0.14
CA SER A 85 -3.86 -9.49 -0.19
C SER A 85 -4.03 -10.83 -0.93
N LYS A 86 -4.72 -11.76 -0.24
CA LYS A 86 -5.40 -13.00 -0.70
C LYS A 86 -4.69 -14.36 -0.60
N GLN A 87 -3.54 -14.50 0.09
CA GLN A 87 -3.10 -15.85 0.44
C GLN A 87 -3.80 -16.31 1.72
N ALA A 88 -4.58 -17.38 1.63
CA ALA A 88 -5.15 -18.02 2.82
C ALA A 88 -4.01 -18.54 3.70
N PHE A 89 -4.11 -18.30 5.02
CA PHE A 89 -3.11 -18.80 5.97
C PHE A 89 -3.10 -20.33 5.94
N SER A 90 -1.95 -20.93 5.65
CA SER A 90 -1.68 -22.35 5.83
C SER A 90 -0.59 -22.52 6.88
N ALA A 91 -0.81 -23.42 7.82
CA ALA A 91 0.18 -23.75 8.84
C ALA A 91 1.47 -24.31 8.22
N GLU A 92 1.34 -25.10 7.15
CA GLU A 92 2.47 -25.66 6.40
C GLU A 92 3.31 -24.57 5.73
N GLU A 93 2.65 -23.64 5.03
CA GLU A 93 3.34 -22.52 4.36
C GLU A 93 3.97 -21.57 5.38
N TYR A 94 3.31 -21.33 6.52
CA TYR A 94 3.89 -20.56 7.62
C TYR A 94 5.18 -21.20 8.16
N ASN A 95 5.16 -22.51 8.40
CA ASN A 95 6.34 -23.24 8.87
C ASN A 95 7.47 -23.21 7.83
N ARG A 96 7.14 -23.37 6.54
CA ARG A 96 8.11 -23.25 5.45
C ARG A 96 8.78 -21.88 5.44
N LYS A 97 8.00 -20.81 5.58
CA LYS A 97 8.50 -19.42 5.62
C LYS A 97 9.33 -19.15 6.87
N LEU A 98 8.98 -19.74 8.01
CA LEU A 98 9.76 -19.64 9.23
C LEU A 98 11.13 -20.30 9.09
N VAL A 99 11.18 -21.51 8.52
CA VAL A 99 12.45 -22.21 8.24
C VAL A 99 13.30 -21.43 7.24
N GLU A 100 12.69 -20.92 6.17
CA GLU A 100 13.37 -20.07 5.18
C GLU A 100 13.98 -18.82 5.84
N PHE A 101 13.24 -18.15 6.74
CA PHE A 101 13.76 -17.03 7.51
C PHE A 101 14.99 -17.41 8.33
N ILE A 102 14.92 -18.50 9.11
CA ILE A 102 16.03 -18.96 9.96
C ILE A 102 17.28 -19.24 9.13
N LEU A 103 17.14 -19.95 8.00
CA LEU A 103 18.26 -20.32 7.14
C LEU A 103 18.87 -19.11 6.41
N LEU A 104 18.04 -18.23 5.84
CA LEU A 104 18.51 -17.10 5.05
C LEU A 104 19.12 -15.98 5.90
N THR A 105 18.72 -15.88 7.18
CA THR A 105 19.21 -14.84 8.11
C THR A 105 20.14 -15.39 9.18
N ASP A 106 20.53 -16.66 9.05
CA ASP A 106 21.44 -17.38 9.94
C ASP A 106 21.10 -17.19 11.43
N GLN A 107 19.80 -17.34 11.75
CA GLN A 107 19.32 -17.17 13.13
C GLN A 107 19.51 -18.46 13.91
N PRO A 108 19.72 -18.38 15.24
CA PRO A 108 19.72 -19.57 16.06
C PRO A 108 18.36 -20.27 16.00
N PHE A 109 18.34 -21.61 16.00
CA PHE A 109 17.09 -22.37 15.98
C PHE A 109 16.17 -22.05 17.17
N SER A 110 16.74 -21.65 18.30
CA SER A 110 16.01 -21.22 19.50
C SER A 110 15.28 -19.89 19.36
N ILE A 111 15.43 -19.15 18.24
CA ILE A 111 14.74 -17.86 18.04
C ILE A 111 13.21 -17.99 18.14
N VAL A 112 12.66 -19.15 17.78
CA VAL A 112 11.22 -19.42 17.83
C VAL A 112 10.66 -19.53 19.25
N GLU A 113 11.54 -19.80 20.22
CA GLU A 113 11.21 -19.90 21.65
C GLU A 113 11.33 -18.55 22.36
N ALA A 114 11.98 -17.56 21.73
CA ALA A 114 12.16 -16.25 22.31
C ALA A 114 10.80 -15.53 22.44
N GLU A 115 10.48 -15.08 23.66
CA GLU A 115 9.21 -14.41 23.96
C GLU A 115 9.00 -13.16 23.09
N SER A 116 10.07 -12.41 22.85
CA SER A 116 10.06 -11.23 21.98
C SER A 116 9.68 -11.56 20.53
N PHE A 117 10.18 -12.67 19.99
CA PHE A 117 9.84 -13.15 18.65
C PHE A 117 8.38 -13.62 18.60
N PHE A 118 7.93 -14.42 19.57
CA PHE A 118 6.54 -14.88 19.64
C PHE A 118 5.55 -13.70 19.70
N ASN A 119 5.82 -12.72 20.57
CA ASN A 119 4.99 -11.54 20.72
C ASN A 119 4.94 -10.70 19.43
N LEU A 120 6.07 -10.56 18.72
CA LEU A 120 6.13 -9.91 17.42
C LEU A 120 5.26 -10.62 16.38
N MET A 121 5.39 -11.95 16.25
CA MET A 121 4.64 -12.74 15.27
C MET A 121 3.13 -12.77 15.56
N LYS A 122 2.75 -12.78 16.84
CA LYS A 122 1.35 -12.71 17.28
C LYS A 122 0.70 -11.36 16.91
N TYR A 123 1.45 -10.26 17.05
CA TYR A 123 0.94 -8.91 16.78
C TYR A 123 1.03 -8.51 15.30
N GLY A 124 2.08 -8.94 14.60
CA GLY A 124 2.50 -8.42 13.29
C GLY A 124 1.65 -8.83 12.09
N ARG A 125 0.63 -9.69 12.25
CA ARG A 125 -0.18 -10.22 11.12
C ARG A 125 -0.91 -9.15 10.29
N SER A 126 -1.10 -7.94 10.83
CA SER A 126 -1.84 -6.85 10.17
C SER A 126 -1.02 -5.57 9.98
N GLN A 127 0.26 -5.57 10.34
CA GLN A 127 1.07 -4.35 10.34
C GLN A 127 2.06 -4.36 9.17
N PRO A 128 2.24 -3.22 8.48
CA PRO A 128 3.27 -3.10 7.47
C PRO A 128 4.65 -3.19 8.13
N ILE A 129 5.57 -3.89 7.48
CA ILE A 129 6.95 -4.01 7.96
C ILE A 129 7.65 -2.65 7.76
N PRO A 130 8.17 -2.02 8.83
CA PRO A 130 8.87 -0.76 8.72
C PRO A 130 10.22 -0.93 8.03
N ASN A 131 10.66 0.10 7.30
CA ASN A 131 12.00 0.11 6.70
C ASN A 131 13.11 0.32 7.75
N ARG A 132 14.37 0.12 7.34
CA ARG A 132 15.55 0.25 8.21
C ARG A 132 15.68 1.60 8.91
N PHE A 133 15.31 2.70 8.26
CA PHE A 133 15.43 4.05 8.83
C PHE A 133 14.36 4.30 9.87
N ALA A 134 13.12 3.89 9.58
CA ALA A 134 12.01 3.96 10.52
C ALA A 134 12.28 3.07 11.75
N ASN A 135 12.78 1.86 11.55
CA ASN A 135 13.13 0.95 12.63
C ASN A 135 14.28 1.53 13.49
N LYS A 136 15.36 2.03 12.88
CA LYS A 136 16.46 2.69 13.60
C LYS A 136 15.95 3.87 14.44
N LYS A 137 15.17 4.77 13.84
CA LYS A 137 14.57 5.90 14.55
C LYS A 137 13.72 5.42 15.74
N LYS A 138 12.95 4.33 15.56
CA LYS A 138 12.13 3.80 16.63
C LYS A 138 12.95 3.23 17.79
N ILE A 139 14.07 2.58 17.49
CA ILE A 139 15.03 2.12 18.50
C ILE A 139 15.59 3.31 19.29
N GLU A 140 16.00 4.38 18.62
CA GLU A 140 16.52 5.59 19.27
C GLU A 140 15.48 6.25 20.20
N GLU A 141 14.22 6.33 19.76
CA GLU A 141 13.10 6.84 20.58
C GLU A 141 12.85 5.96 21.83
N MET A 142 12.83 4.64 21.65
CA MET A 142 12.63 3.69 22.75
C MET A 142 13.78 3.78 23.76
N PHE A 143 15.03 3.85 23.29
CA PHE A 143 16.19 4.02 24.13
C PHE A 143 16.14 5.34 24.92
N ALA A 144 15.79 6.45 24.27
CA ALA A 144 15.70 7.75 24.95
C ALA A 144 14.67 7.72 26.09
N THR A 145 13.54 7.06 25.85
CA THR A 145 12.48 6.89 26.85
C THR A 145 12.96 6.03 28.02
N GLU A 146 13.56 4.87 27.76
CA GLU A 146 14.02 3.97 28.81
C GLU A 146 15.18 4.55 29.62
N LYS A 147 16.12 5.24 28.94
CA LYS A 147 17.20 5.98 29.58
C LYS A 147 16.67 7.03 30.54
N GLN A 148 15.61 7.73 30.17
CA GLN A 148 15.00 8.74 31.04
C GLN A 148 14.37 8.10 32.28
N LYS A 149 13.65 6.97 32.13
CA LYS A 149 13.11 6.21 33.27
C LYS A 149 14.20 5.78 34.24
N ILE A 150 15.27 5.16 33.73
CA ILE A 150 16.40 4.73 34.55
C ILE A 150 17.03 5.93 35.26
N LYS A 151 17.18 7.07 34.58
CA LYS A 151 17.72 8.31 35.18
C LYS A 151 16.84 8.81 36.33
N GLU A 152 15.53 8.73 36.20
CA GLU A 152 14.59 9.11 37.27
C GLU A 152 14.69 8.16 38.45
N LEU A 153 14.74 6.85 38.20
CA LEU A 153 14.94 5.84 39.24
C LEU A 153 16.25 6.04 40.01
N LEU A 154 17.35 6.34 39.31
CA LEU A 154 18.65 6.61 39.93
C LEU A 154 18.65 7.90 40.76
N LYS A 155 17.93 8.94 40.34
CA LYS A 155 17.78 10.18 41.11
C LYS A 155 16.93 9.99 42.37
N ALA A 156 15.91 9.13 42.29
CA ALA A 156 15.02 8.83 43.40
C ALA A 156 15.61 7.85 44.41
N ALA A 157 16.74 7.20 44.09
CA ALA A 157 17.39 6.24 44.98
C ALA A 157 17.87 6.93 46.27
N PRO A 158 17.41 6.52 47.46
CA PRO A 158 17.72 7.19 48.72
C PRO A 158 19.13 6.89 49.27
N GLY A 159 19.98 6.19 48.51
CA GLY A 159 21.26 5.67 48.98
C GLY A 159 22.35 5.68 47.90
N LYS A 160 23.52 5.10 48.23
CA LYS A 160 24.66 5.01 47.31
C LYS A 160 24.37 3.98 46.22
N VAL A 161 24.69 4.32 44.98
CA VAL A 161 24.62 3.43 43.82
C VAL A 161 26.02 2.86 43.56
N SER A 162 26.14 1.54 43.50
CA SER A 162 27.36 0.86 43.04
C SER A 162 27.21 0.50 41.57
N ILE A 163 28.25 0.78 40.79
CA ILE A 163 28.29 0.45 39.35
C ILE A 163 29.42 -0.55 39.16
N VAL A 164 29.09 -1.70 38.58
CA VAL A 164 30.07 -2.70 38.15
C VAL A 164 30.23 -2.54 36.64
N VAL A 165 31.46 -2.34 36.19
CA VAL A 165 31.80 -2.25 34.77
C VAL A 165 32.57 -3.51 34.42
N ASP A 166 32.06 -4.27 33.46
CA ASP A 166 32.79 -5.41 32.92
C ASP A 166 33.76 -4.95 31.83
N CYS A 167 34.98 -5.47 31.83
CA CYS A 167 36.02 -5.12 30.87
C CYS A 167 36.73 -6.40 30.41
N TRP A 168 36.57 -6.78 29.15
CA TRP A 168 37.22 -7.97 28.59
C TRP A 168 37.89 -7.68 27.25
N THR A 169 38.84 -8.53 26.88
CA THR A 169 39.53 -8.48 25.59
C THR A 169 39.17 -9.71 24.77
N THR A 170 38.95 -9.53 23.47
CA THR A 170 38.78 -10.64 22.54
C THR A 170 40.13 -11.07 22.01
N ARG A 171 40.23 -12.34 21.62
CA ARG A 171 41.45 -12.93 21.05
C ARG A 171 41.98 -12.18 19.80
N ASN A 172 41.11 -11.44 19.12
CA ASN A 172 41.44 -10.64 17.94
C ASN A 172 41.93 -9.21 18.31
N GLY A 173 42.21 -8.95 19.58
CA GLY A 173 42.74 -7.66 20.07
C GLY A 173 41.69 -6.59 20.36
N GLY A 174 40.40 -6.90 20.28
CA GLY A 174 39.33 -5.96 20.60
C GLY A 174 39.11 -5.85 22.11
N SER A 175 39.25 -4.64 22.67
CA SER A 175 38.88 -4.37 24.06
C SER A 175 37.42 -3.91 24.16
N HIS A 176 36.66 -4.47 25.09
CA HIS A 176 35.23 -4.22 25.26
C HIS A 176 34.95 -3.78 26.69
N LYS A 177 33.94 -2.92 26.84
CA LYS A 177 33.39 -2.51 28.15
C LYS A 177 31.88 -2.74 28.11
N GLY A 178 31.39 -3.51 29.08
CA GLY A 178 29.97 -3.79 29.30
C GLY A 178 29.25 -2.65 30.01
#